data_AF-A0A2T5BBK0-F1
#
_entry.id   AF-A0A2T5BBK0-F1
#
_cell.length_a   1.000
_cell.length_b   1.000
_cell.length_c   1.000
_cell.angle_alpha   90.00
_cell.angle_beta   90.00
_cell.angle_gamma   90.00
#
_symmetry.space_group_name_H-M   'P 1'
#
loop_
_entity.id
_entity.type
_entity.pdbx_description
1 polymer ?
#
loop_
_entity_poly.entity_id
_entity_poly.type
_entity_poly.pdbx_seq_one_letter_code
_entity_poly.pdbx_strand_id
1 'polypeptide(L)'
;MPMYDRRIEDKAGRTACAVGVASCAAAAVDKPRFLFHLMDDQPPANCHIPALRRRLHFRRDEARMSFSFDFEPKPRRRSVGVDVGGVLVGGGAPVVVQSMTNTDTADIDATVAQVAALFRAGSEIVRITVDRDESAAAVPKIRERLLRLGMDVPLVGDFHYIGHKLLADHPACAEALAKYRINPGNVGFKDKKDRQFGAIIETAIRHDKPVRIGVNWGSLDQELLTRLMDENQEKGFPLTAQQVMREAICQSALLSAELAEEIGLPRNKIILSAKVSNVQDLIAVYAMLSARSDHALHLGLTEAGMGTKGIVASSASLGILMQQGIGDTIRISLTPEPGGDRTREVQVAQELLQVMGFRQFVPVVAACPGCGRTTSTVFQELAQKIQDDIRKNMPVWREKYPGVEALKVAVMGCIVNGPGESKHADIGISLPGTGELPAAPVYIDGKKAMTLRGANIAGEFEALVADYIEKRFGAGQAAAE
;
A
#
# COMPACT_ATOMS: atom_id res chain seq x y z
N MET A 1 46.82 -15.93 -31.88
CA MET A 1 48.29 -15.77 -31.84
C MET A 1 48.66 -14.51 -32.60
N PRO A 2 49.59 -13.64 -32.16
CA PRO A 2 50.20 -13.52 -30.83
C PRO A 2 50.26 -12.06 -30.27
N MET A 3 50.51 -11.99 -28.95
CA MET A 3 51.34 -11.06 -28.15
C MET A 3 51.54 -9.59 -28.58
N TYR A 4 51.35 -8.66 -27.63
CA TYR A 4 52.44 -7.77 -27.20
C TYR A 4 52.29 -7.33 -25.74
N ASP A 5 53.42 -7.41 -25.05
CA ASP A 5 53.73 -7.11 -23.65
C ASP A 5 54.61 -5.85 -23.60
N ARG A 6 54.53 -5.09 -22.49
CA ARG A 6 55.55 -4.27 -21.80
C ARG A 6 54.94 -3.03 -21.13
N ARG A 7 54.82 -3.01 -19.79
CA ARG A 7 55.81 -2.63 -18.74
C ARG A 7 55.91 -1.10 -18.54
N ILE A 8 55.80 -0.63 -17.30
CA ILE A 8 56.90 -0.15 -16.41
C ILE A 8 56.31 0.64 -15.21
N GLU A 9 56.67 0.15 -14.00
CA GLU A 9 57.04 0.80 -12.71
C GLU A 9 56.17 1.92 -12.08
N ASP A 10 56.18 2.19 -10.78
CA ASP A 10 56.40 1.49 -9.49
C ASP A 10 56.21 2.58 -8.41
N LYS A 11 55.63 2.25 -7.24
CA LYS A 11 55.98 2.74 -5.88
C LYS A 11 54.86 2.55 -4.86
N ALA A 12 55.04 1.48 -4.08
CA ALA A 12 55.03 1.41 -2.61
C ALA A 12 53.83 1.91 -1.78
N GLY A 13 53.24 0.96 -1.03
CA GLY A 13 52.59 1.25 0.26
C GLY A 13 51.54 0.23 0.74
N ARG A 14 52.00 -0.87 1.38
CA ARG A 14 51.38 -1.75 2.41
C ARG A 14 49.86 -1.58 2.67
N THR A 15 49.01 -2.60 2.83
CA THR A 15 49.16 -4.01 3.26
C THR A 15 47.80 -4.69 3.00
N ALA A 16 47.77 -5.81 2.29
CA ALA A 16 46.62 -6.73 2.32
C ALA A 16 47.12 -8.16 2.12
N CYS A 17 46.84 -9.00 3.10
CA CYS A 17 47.22 -10.39 3.17
C CYS A 17 46.31 -11.18 2.21
N ALA A 18 46.91 -11.82 1.20
CA ALA A 18 46.28 -12.87 0.41
C ALA A 18 47.12 -14.13 0.61
N VAL A 19 46.47 -15.25 0.92
CA VAL A 19 47.06 -16.56 0.74
C VAL A 19 46.09 -17.38 -0.09
N GLY A 20 46.54 -17.74 -1.28
CA GLY A 20 45.93 -18.74 -2.14
C GLY A 20 46.60 -20.11 -1.98
N VAL A 21 45.77 -21.12 -2.21
CA VAL A 21 45.99 -22.37 -2.96
C VAL A 21 47.20 -23.27 -2.65
N ALA A 22 46.90 -24.52 -2.28
CA ALA A 22 47.42 -25.82 -2.79
C ALA A 22 47.50 -26.83 -1.61
N SER A 23 46.73 -27.92 -1.57
CA SER A 23 46.88 -29.19 -2.31
C SER A 23 47.40 -30.32 -1.39
N CYS A 24 46.82 -31.51 -1.59
CA CYS A 24 47.28 -32.86 -1.18
C CYS A 24 46.97 -33.38 0.24
N ALA A 25 45.97 -34.27 0.25
CA ALA A 25 46.02 -35.66 0.74
C ALA A 25 46.19 -35.99 2.24
N ALA A 26 45.29 -36.89 2.66
CA ALA A 26 45.36 -37.83 3.78
C ALA A 26 45.17 -37.28 5.20
N ALA A 27 43.92 -37.35 5.69
CA ALA A 27 43.61 -37.84 7.03
C ALA A 27 42.12 -38.18 7.11
N ALA A 28 41.83 -39.46 7.35
CA ALA A 28 40.51 -39.98 7.66
C ALA A 28 40.14 -39.63 9.11
N VAL A 29 38.97 -39.05 9.36
CA VAL A 29 38.26 -39.17 10.65
C VAL A 29 36.74 -39.09 10.43
N ASP A 30 36.11 -40.23 10.74
CA ASP A 30 34.74 -40.55 11.14
C ASP A 30 33.54 -39.62 10.86
N LYS A 31 32.61 -40.16 10.04
CA LYS A 31 31.18 -39.86 10.09
C LYS A 31 30.49 -40.88 11.02
N PRO A 32 29.60 -40.48 11.95
CA PRO A 32 28.74 -41.44 12.61
C PRO A 32 27.63 -41.90 11.66
N ARG A 33 27.74 -43.14 11.18
CA ARG A 33 26.65 -43.91 10.58
C ARG A 33 25.81 -44.49 11.71
N PHE A 34 24.55 -44.06 11.85
CA PHE A 34 23.56 -44.85 12.58
C PHE A 34 23.08 -45.98 11.66
N LEU A 35 23.57 -47.19 11.95
CA LEU A 35 23.15 -48.44 11.35
C LEU A 35 21.85 -48.89 12.04
N PHE A 36 20.77 -49.06 11.27
CA PHE A 36 19.61 -49.83 11.72
C PHE A 36 19.95 -51.32 11.66
N HIS A 37 19.94 -52.00 12.81
CA HIS A 37 19.92 -53.45 12.87
C HIS A 37 18.61 -53.91 13.51
N LEU A 38 17.83 -54.63 12.71
CA LEU A 38 16.68 -55.42 13.12
C LEU A 38 17.18 -56.66 13.87
N MET A 39 16.82 -56.79 15.14
CA MET A 39 16.71 -58.08 15.80
C MET A 39 15.41 -58.08 16.63
N ASP A 40 14.55 -59.05 16.29
CA ASP A 40 13.51 -59.58 17.16
C ASP A 40 14.12 -59.97 18.51
N ASP A 41 13.53 -59.50 19.61
CA ASP A 41 13.42 -60.30 20.84
C ASP A 41 12.40 -59.68 21.82
N GLN A 42 11.62 -60.56 22.43
CA GLN A 42 10.45 -60.31 23.28
C GLN A 42 10.76 -59.42 24.51
N PRO A 43 9.82 -58.57 24.97
CA PRO A 43 10.05 -57.75 26.16
C PRO A 43 9.93 -58.58 27.44
N PRO A 44 10.87 -58.45 28.40
CA PRO A 44 10.70 -58.99 29.74
C PRO A 44 9.66 -58.19 30.52
N ALA A 45 8.83 -58.90 31.29
CA ALA A 45 7.84 -58.34 32.19
C ALA A 45 8.50 -57.52 33.31
N ASN A 46 7.82 -56.44 33.69
CA ASN A 46 8.06 -55.60 34.88
C ASN A 46 9.28 -54.66 34.84
N CYS A 47 9.11 -53.54 34.13
CA CYS A 47 9.81 -52.30 34.48
C CYS A 47 8.78 -51.16 34.59
N HIS A 48 8.43 -50.79 35.82
CA HIS A 48 7.56 -49.65 36.11
C HIS A 48 8.31 -48.34 35.85
N ILE A 49 8.18 -47.80 34.64
CA ILE A 49 8.50 -46.40 34.35
C ILE A 49 7.27 -45.58 34.78
N PRO A 50 7.38 -44.64 35.73
CA PRO A 50 6.28 -43.75 36.06
C PRO A 50 5.95 -42.92 34.82
N ALA A 51 4.75 -43.10 34.28
CA ALA A 51 4.24 -42.26 33.22
C ALA A 51 4.16 -40.81 33.74
N LEU A 52 5.16 -39.99 33.38
CA LEU A 52 5.09 -38.54 33.45
C LEU A 52 4.06 -38.06 32.42
N ARG A 53 2.78 -38.35 32.70
CA ARG A 53 1.66 -37.59 32.13
C ARG A 53 1.79 -36.18 32.70
N ARG A 54 2.55 -35.31 32.03
CA ARG A 54 2.35 -33.87 32.15
C ARG A 54 0.91 -33.62 31.68
N ARG A 55 -0.05 -33.68 32.60
CA ARG A 55 -1.36 -33.08 32.41
C ARG A 55 -1.07 -31.61 32.16
N LEU A 56 -1.20 -31.18 30.90
CA LEU A 56 -1.45 -29.78 30.57
C LEU A 56 -2.71 -29.41 31.35
N HIS A 57 -2.51 -28.90 32.57
CA HIS A 57 -3.56 -28.20 33.28
C HIS A 57 -3.73 -26.88 32.53
N PHE A 58 -4.53 -26.91 31.45
CA PHE A 58 -5.26 -25.71 31.09
C PHE A 58 -5.95 -25.29 32.38
N ARG A 59 -5.55 -24.14 32.93
CA ARG A 59 -6.37 -23.49 33.96
C ARG A 59 -7.73 -23.33 33.30
N ARG A 60 -8.68 -24.19 33.69
CA ARG A 60 -10.09 -23.88 33.57
C ARG A 60 -10.33 -22.80 34.62
N ASP A 61 -9.85 -21.60 34.32
CA ASP A 61 -10.33 -20.42 34.98
C ASP A 61 -11.79 -20.30 34.53
N GLU A 62 -12.70 -20.78 35.38
CA GLU A 62 -14.14 -20.51 35.33
C GLU A 62 -14.44 -19.01 35.60
N ALA A 63 -13.40 -18.16 35.54
CA ALA A 63 -13.49 -16.73 35.37
C ALA A 63 -13.84 -16.43 33.90
N ARG A 64 -15.15 -16.44 33.63
CA ARG A 64 -15.90 -15.43 32.87
C ARG A 64 -15.13 -14.70 31.77
N MET A 65 -15.68 -14.70 30.56
CA MET A 65 -15.42 -13.76 29.46
C MET A 65 -15.52 -12.27 29.92
N SER A 66 -14.58 -11.79 30.74
CA SER A 66 -14.52 -10.42 31.25
C SER A 66 -13.27 -9.69 30.82
N PHE A 67 -12.48 -10.27 29.92
CA PHE A 67 -11.48 -9.54 29.15
C PHE A 67 -12.05 -9.32 27.76
N SER A 68 -12.65 -8.14 27.56
CA SER A 68 -12.86 -7.61 26.21
C SER A 68 -11.48 -7.30 25.66
N PHE A 69 -10.83 -8.28 25.05
CA PHE A 69 -9.65 -8.00 24.25
C PHE A 69 -10.12 -7.30 22.98
N ASP A 70 -9.96 -5.98 22.95
CA ASP A 70 -10.25 -5.17 21.78
C ASP A 70 -9.08 -5.30 20.79
N PHE A 71 -9.19 -6.30 19.91
CA PHE A 71 -8.26 -6.55 18.80
C PHE A 71 -8.78 -6.00 17.46
N GLU A 72 -9.95 -5.36 17.48
CA GLU A 72 -10.53 -4.73 16.30
C GLU A 72 -9.69 -3.50 15.88
N PRO A 73 -9.82 -3.03 14.62
CA PRO A 73 -9.26 -1.75 14.24
C PRO A 73 -9.77 -0.66 15.16
N LYS A 74 -8.86 0.17 15.70
CA LYS A 74 -9.25 1.31 16.52
C LYS A 74 -10.17 2.25 15.71
N PRO A 75 -11.09 2.96 16.38
CA PRO A 75 -11.88 3.99 15.73
C PRO A 75 -10.99 4.96 14.93
N ARG A 76 -11.46 5.39 13.76
CA ARG A 76 -10.74 6.39 12.95
C ARG A 76 -10.41 7.60 13.83
N ARG A 77 -9.15 8.01 13.80
CA ARG A 77 -8.67 9.20 14.49
C ARG A 77 -9.50 10.41 14.04
N ARG A 78 -10.00 11.19 14.99
CA ARG A 78 -10.70 12.44 14.70
C ARG A 78 -9.76 13.38 13.94
N SER A 79 -10.17 13.78 12.76
CA SER A 79 -9.43 14.70 11.90
C SER A 79 -10.32 15.79 11.35
N VAL A 80 -9.77 16.96 11.05
CA VAL A 80 -10.48 18.01 10.31
C VAL A 80 -10.57 17.60 8.85
N GLY A 81 -11.79 17.63 8.30
CA GLY A 81 -12.04 17.31 6.89
C GLY A 81 -11.54 18.41 5.96
N VAL A 82 -10.90 18.01 4.86
CA VAL A 82 -10.38 18.89 3.83
C VAL A 82 -10.98 18.49 2.49
N ASP A 83 -11.70 19.41 1.85
CA ASP A 83 -12.22 19.21 0.50
C ASP A 83 -11.12 19.43 -0.54
N VAL A 84 -10.86 18.40 -1.36
CA VAL A 84 -9.92 18.43 -2.48
C VAL A 84 -10.69 18.24 -3.78
N GLY A 85 -11.26 19.33 -4.30
CA GLY A 85 -11.99 19.32 -5.58
C GLY A 85 -13.20 18.39 -5.58
N GLY A 86 -13.97 18.36 -4.49
CA GLY A 86 -15.14 17.51 -4.30
C GLY A 86 -14.84 16.21 -3.54
N VAL A 87 -13.57 15.86 -3.34
CA VAL A 87 -13.15 14.66 -2.60
C VAL A 87 -12.77 15.03 -1.17
N LEU A 88 -13.60 14.66 -0.19
CA LEU A 88 -13.36 14.93 1.22
C LEU A 88 -12.28 14.01 1.82
N VAL A 89 -11.22 14.59 2.37
CA VAL A 89 -10.13 13.89 3.07
C VAL A 89 -10.18 14.20 4.56
N GLY A 90 -10.34 13.18 5.40
CA GLY A 90 -10.49 13.35 6.86
C GLY A 90 -11.92 13.63 7.28
N GLY A 91 -12.15 14.09 8.51
CA GLY A 91 -13.50 14.39 8.99
C GLY A 91 -14.43 13.19 9.14
N GLY A 92 -13.87 11.97 9.22
CA GLY A 92 -14.64 10.72 9.21
C GLY A 92 -14.94 10.17 7.81
N ALA A 93 -14.51 10.85 6.75
CA ALA A 93 -14.65 10.33 5.39
C ALA A 93 -13.88 9.01 5.18
N PRO A 94 -14.31 8.18 4.21
CA PRO A 94 -13.56 6.98 3.82
C PRO A 94 -12.11 7.31 3.44
N VAL A 95 -11.16 6.40 3.75
CA VAL A 95 -9.74 6.65 3.42
C VAL A 95 -9.59 6.76 1.90
N VAL A 96 -9.02 7.88 1.44
CA VAL A 96 -8.93 8.21 0.01
C VAL A 96 -7.67 7.62 -0.62
N VAL A 97 -7.80 6.96 -1.78
CA VAL A 97 -6.69 6.42 -2.57
C VAL A 97 -6.16 7.49 -3.53
N GLN A 98 -4.85 7.77 -3.46
CA GLN A 98 -4.18 8.71 -4.36
C GLN A 98 -2.99 8.07 -5.06
N SER A 99 -2.66 8.63 -6.20
CA SER A 99 -1.49 8.24 -7.00
C SER A 99 -0.71 9.46 -7.48
N MET A 100 0.37 9.22 -8.20
CA MET A 100 1.13 10.27 -8.87
C MET A 100 1.57 9.81 -10.25
N THR A 101 1.51 10.70 -11.24
CA THR A 101 2.08 10.46 -12.56
C THR A 101 3.60 10.34 -12.49
N ASN A 102 4.19 9.75 -13.52
CA ASN A 102 5.63 9.75 -13.79
C ASN A 102 5.98 10.21 -15.21
N THR A 103 4.99 10.68 -15.97
CA THR A 103 5.20 11.38 -17.24
C THR A 103 5.76 12.78 -17.00
N ASP A 104 6.45 13.31 -17.99
CA ASP A 104 6.77 14.73 -18.02
C ASP A 104 5.48 15.54 -18.17
N THR A 105 5.21 16.44 -17.22
CA THR A 105 3.95 17.20 -17.20
C THR A 105 3.83 18.19 -18.34
N ALA A 106 4.95 18.60 -18.96
CA ALA A 106 4.92 19.38 -20.20
C ALA A 106 4.37 18.58 -21.40
N ASP A 107 4.47 17.24 -21.36
CA ASP A 107 3.78 16.36 -22.31
C ASP A 107 2.33 16.18 -21.87
N ILE A 108 1.47 17.04 -22.43
CA ILE A 108 0.03 17.08 -22.14
C ILE A 108 -0.64 15.77 -22.53
N ASP A 109 -0.30 15.19 -23.69
CA ASP A 109 -0.95 13.99 -24.21
C ASP A 109 -0.62 12.78 -23.32
N ALA A 110 0.66 12.57 -23.02
CA ALA A 110 1.09 11.49 -22.14
C ALA A 110 0.52 11.65 -20.72
N THR A 111 0.51 12.87 -20.19
CA THR A 111 0.01 13.13 -18.84
C THR A 111 -1.50 12.95 -18.75
N VAL A 112 -2.28 13.42 -19.73
CA VAL A 112 -3.73 13.17 -19.78
C VAL A 112 -4.01 11.67 -19.86
N ALA A 113 -3.31 10.93 -20.73
CA ALA A 113 -3.49 9.49 -20.86
C ALA A 113 -3.21 8.75 -19.55
N GLN A 114 -2.13 9.12 -18.85
CA GLN A 114 -1.76 8.47 -17.60
C GLN A 114 -2.67 8.87 -16.43
N VAL A 115 -3.08 10.14 -16.33
CA VAL A 115 -4.07 10.57 -15.33
C VAL A 115 -5.38 9.81 -15.54
N ALA A 116 -5.85 9.69 -16.78
CA ALA A 116 -7.05 8.92 -17.11
C ALA A 116 -6.90 7.43 -16.74
N ALA A 117 -5.74 6.82 -16.98
CA ALA A 117 -5.47 5.44 -16.57
C ALA A 117 -5.50 5.27 -15.05
N LEU A 118 -4.87 6.17 -14.29
CA LEU A 118 -4.88 6.16 -12.83
C LEU A 118 -6.29 6.37 -12.25
N PHE A 119 -7.05 7.30 -12.82
CA PHE A 119 -8.42 7.56 -12.41
C PHE A 119 -9.33 6.34 -12.67
N ARG A 120 -9.25 5.72 -13.85
CA ARG A 120 -10.00 4.49 -14.18
C ARG A 120 -9.62 3.31 -13.30
N ALA A 121 -8.35 3.21 -12.89
CA ALA A 121 -7.91 2.22 -11.91
C ALA A 121 -8.45 2.49 -10.49
N GLY A 122 -9.06 3.66 -10.26
CA GLY A 122 -9.72 4.04 -9.01
C GLY A 122 -8.85 4.92 -8.10
N SER A 123 -7.89 5.67 -8.65
CA SER A 123 -7.25 6.77 -7.95
C SER A 123 -8.23 7.94 -7.85
N GLU A 124 -8.67 8.26 -6.64
CA GLU A 124 -9.66 9.32 -6.38
C GLU A 124 -9.04 10.73 -6.52
N ILE A 125 -7.74 10.87 -6.31
CA ILE A 125 -6.98 12.12 -6.52
C ILE A 125 -5.65 11.79 -7.19
N VAL A 126 -5.23 12.56 -8.19
CA VAL A 126 -3.98 12.31 -8.93
C VAL A 126 -3.01 13.49 -8.79
N ARG A 127 -1.79 13.20 -8.39
CA ARG A 127 -0.71 14.20 -8.28
C ARG A 127 0.14 14.24 -9.55
N ILE A 128 0.52 15.43 -9.99
CA ILE A 128 1.42 15.71 -11.11
C ILE A 128 2.58 16.59 -10.64
N THR A 129 3.75 16.47 -11.28
CA THR A 129 4.90 17.34 -10.95
C THR A 129 4.76 18.69 -11.64
N VAL A 130 5.07 19.78 -10.95
CA VAL A 130 5.10 21.13 -11.55
C VAL A 130 6.42 21.76 -11.16
N ASP A 131 7.40 21.61 -12.05
CA ASP A 131 8.82 21.80 -11.80
C ASP A 131 9.47 22.92 -12.64
N ARG A 132 8.77 23.41 -13.67
CA ARG A 132 9.23 24.46 -14.59
C ARG A 132 8.08 25.15 -15.31
N ASP A 133 8.37 26.21 -16.07
CA ASP A 133 7.36 27.01 -16.76
C ASP A 133 6.53 26.19 -17.76
N GLU A 134 7.15 25.26 -18.49
CA GLU A 134 6.44 24.43 -19.46
C GLU A 134 5.45 23.47 -18.80
N SER A 135 5.82 22.90 -17.64
CA SER A 135 4.91 22.03 -16.89
C SER A 135 3.78 22.82 -16.25
N ALA A 136 4.05 24.02 -15.73
CA ALA A 136 3.01 24.91 -15.20
C ALA A 136 2.02 25.34 -16.30
N ALA A 137 2.51 25.75 -17.47
CA ALA A 137 1.69 26.13 -18.62
C ALA A 137 0.86 24.97 -19.20
N ALA A 138 1.27 23.72 -18.96
CA ALA A 138 0.55 22.53 -19.41
C ALA A 138 -0.65 22.17 -18.52
N VAL A 139 -0.61 22.48 -17.21
CA VAL A 139 -1.66 22.07 -16.25
C VAL A 139 -3.09 22.47 -16.67
N PRO A 140 -3.37 23.72 -17.08
CA PRO A 140 -4.73 24.10 -17.49
C PRO A 140 -5.23 23.29 -18.69
N LYS A 141 -4.35 22.99 -19.66
CA LYS A 141 -4.66 22.20 -20.85
C LYS A 141 -4.93 20.72 -20.49
N ILE A 142 -4.16 20.17 -19.54
CA ILE A 142 -4.39 18.82 -19.01
C ILE A 142 -5.77 18.75 -18.34
N ARG A 143 -6.08 19.70 -17.45
CA ARG A 143 -7.37 19.79 -16.75
C ARG A 143 -8.54 19.89 -17.74
N GLU A 144 -8.44 20.78 -18.72
CA GLU A 144 -9.44 20.96 -19.76
C GLU A 144 -9.69 19.67 -20.55
N ARG A 145 -8.63 18.99 -20.99
CA ARG A 145 -8.77 17.73 -21.75
C ARG A 145 -9.39 16.61 -20.93
N LEU A 146 -9.05 16.48 -19.64
CA LEU A 146 -9.68 15.51 -18.74
C LEU A 146 -11.18 15.78 -18.58
N LEU A 147 -11.57 17.05 -18.40
CA LEU A 147 -12.99 17.42 -18.33
C LEU A 147 -13.75 17.12 -19.63
N ARG A 148 -13.14 17.35 -20.80
CA ARG A 148 -13.72 16.95 -22.10
C ARG A 148 -13.90 15.44 -22.24
N LEU A 149 -13.10 14.64 -21.54
CA LEU A 149 -13.25 13.18 -21.46
C LEU A 149 -14.29 12.75 -20.39
N GLY A 150 -14.99 13.70 -19.76
CA GLY A 150 -15.93 13.43 -18.67
C GLY A 150 -15.25 13.05 -17.35
N MET A 151 -13.96 13.34 -17.19
CA MET A 151 -13.18 12.97 -16.01
C MET A 151 -12.86 14.20 -15.15
N ASP A 152 -13.63 14.40 -14.09
CA ASP A 152 -13.38 15.45 -13.10
C ASP A 152 -12.48 14.97 -11.95
N VAL A 153 -11.28 14.50 -12.30
CA VAL A 153 -10.30 14.05 -11.30
C VAL A 153 -9.57 15.25 -10.68
N PRO A 154 -9.52 15.39 -9.34
CA PRO A 154 -8.76 16.44 -8.69
C PRO A 154 -7.25 16.28 -8.94
N LEU A 155 -6.64 17.32 -9.52
CA LEU A 155 -5.20 17.38 -9.78
C LEU A 155 -4.46 18.07 -8.62
N VAL A 156 -3.39 17.43 -8.15
CA VAL A 156 -2.49 18.01 -7.13
C VAL A 156 -1.18 18.40 -7.77
N GLY A 157 -0.76 19.67 -7.63
CA GLY A 157 0.56 20.12 -8.10
C GLY A 157 1.62 19.82 -7.06
N ASP A 158 2.66 19.08 -7.44
CA ASP A 158 3.83 18.79 -6.60
C ASP A 158 4.91 19.84 -6.85
N PHE A 159 5.08 20.77 -5.91
CA PHE A 159 6.03 21.88 -6.04
C PHE A 159 7.26 21.70 -5.16
N HIS A 160 8.43 22.00 -5.71
CA HIS A 160 9.71 22.04 -5.01
C HIS A 160 10.50 23.27 -5.47
N TYR A 161 11.35 23.84 -4.60
CA TYR A 161 12.26 24.95 -4.93
C TYR A 161 11.54 26.20 -5.45
N ILE A 162 11.29 26.27 -6.75
CA ILE A 162 10.72 27.43 -7.45
C ILE A 162 9.19 27.50 -7.46
N GLY A 163 8.51 26.65 -6.66
CA GLY A 163 7.04 26.58 -6.64
C GLY A 163 6.32 27.91 -6.43
N HIS A 164 6.87 28.78 -5.57
CA HIS A 164 6.35 30.12 -5.32
C HIS A 164 6.37 31.01 -6.58
N LYS A 165 7.38 30.85 -7.46
CA LYS A 165 7.47 31.57 -8.73
C LYS A 165 6.50 30.98 -9.74
N LEU A 166 6.49 29.65 -9.91
CA LEU A 166 5.60 28.99 -10.87
C LEU A 166 4.13 29.31 -10.62
N LEU A 167 3.71 29.35 -9.35
CA LEU A 167 2.33 29.72 -8.99
C LEU A 167 2.04 31.22 -9.22
N ALA A 168 3.02 32.10 -9.03
CA ALA A 168 2.87 33.53 -9.27
C ALA A 168 2.85 33.88 -10.77
N ASP A 169 3.75 33.27 -11.53
CA ASP A 169 3.97 33.55 -12.95
C ASP A 169 2.93 32.83 -13.84
N HIS A 170 2.33 31.73 -13.34
CA HIS A 170 1.28 30.96 -14.04
C HIS A 170 -0.02 30.86 -13.22
N PRO A 171 -0.79 31.95 -13.07
CA PRO A 171 -2.02 31.96 -12.27
C PRO A 171 -3.08 30.97 -12.76
N ALA A 172 -3.12 30.68 -14.07
CA ALA A 172 -4.01 29.66 -14.64
C ALA A 172 -3.68 28.25 -14.12
N CYS A 173 -2.39 27.94 -13.86
CA CYS A 173 -1.98 26.68 -13.24
C CYS A 173 -2.49 26.60 -11.79
N ALA A 174 -2.31 27.68 -11.02
CA ALA A 174 -2.80 27.79 -9.65
C ALA A 174 -4.32 27.54 -9.59
N GLU A 175 -5.09 28.18 -10.47
CA GLU A 175 -6.54 28.01 -10.55
C GLU A 175 -6.97 26.60 -10.97
N ALA A 176 -6.31 26.00 -11.96
CA ALA A 176 -6.66 24.69 -12.52
C ALA A 176 -6.39 23.51 -11.57
N LEU A 177 -5.44 23.66 -10.65
CA LEU A 177 -5.15 22.63 -9.64
C LEU A 177 -6.23 22.60 -8.55
N ALA A 178 -6.51 21.41 -8.04
CA ALA A 178 -7.42 21.22 -6.91
C ALA A 178 -6.72 21.32 -5.55
N LYS A 179 -5.38 21.17 -5.51
CA LYS A 179 -4.57 21.24 -4.28
C LYS A 179 -3.11 21.51 -4.63
N TYR A 180 -2.40 22.21 -3.76
CA TYR A 180 -0.95 22.35 -3.85
C TYR A 180 -0.27 21.42 -2.86
N ARG A 181 0.85 20.81 -3.22
CA ARG A 181 1.76 20.22 -2.24
C ARG A 181 3.07 20.97 -2.20
N ILE A 182 3.47 21.28 -0.98
CA ILE A 182 4.70 21.99 -0.64
C ILE A 182 5.54 21.09 0.26
N ASN A 183 6.85 21.23 0.15
CA ASN A 183 7.80 20.66 1.10
C ASN A 183 8.54 21.80 1.81
N PRO A 184 8.32 22.02 3.12
CA PRO A 184 8.94 23.15 3.82
C PRO A 184 10.47 23.09 3.83
N GLY A 185 11.09 21.91 3.67
CA GLY A 185 12.54 21.79 3.57
C GLY A 185 13.14 22.21 2.22
N ASN A 186 12.32 22.40 1.17
CA ASN A 186 12.78 22.70 -0.19
C ASN A 186 12.30 24.06 -0.72
N VAL A 187 11.73 24.93 0.11
CA VAL A 187 11.22 26.26 -0.31
C VAL A 187 12.21 27.39 -0.01
N GLY A 188 13.51 27.10 -0.02
CA GLY A 188 14.57 28.08 0.23
C GLY A 188 15.29 27.87 1.57
N PHE A 189 16.29 28.72 1.82
CA PHE A 189 17.16 28.66 3.00
C PHE A 189 17.04 29.95 3.83
N LYS A 190 17.13 29.84 5.15
CA LYS A 190 17.08 30.96 6.11
C LYS A 190 15.84 31.84 5.89
N ASP A 191 15.97 33.16 5.98
CA ASP A 191 14.88 34.14 5.83
C ASP A 191 14.07 34.01 4.54
N LYS A 192 14.64 33.42 3.48
CA LYS A 192 13.91 33.19 2.22
C LYS A 192 12.88 32.07 2.34
N LYS A 193 13.10 31.10 3.24
CA LYS A 193 12.25 29.93 3.39
C LYS A 193 10.83 30.33 3.78
N ASP A 194 10.68 31.09 4.85
CA ASP A 194 9.36 31.47 5.37
C ASP A 194 8.64 32.43 4.42
N ARG A 195 9.38 33.33 3.77
CA ARG A 195 8.83 34.21 2.74
C ARG A 195 8.30 33.44 1.52
N GLN A 196 9.05 32.46 1.02
CA GLN A 196 8.64 31.66 -0.14
C GLN A 196 7.52 30.68 0.21
N PHE A 197 7.57 30.08 1.39
CA PHE A 197 6.46 29.29 1.94
C PHE A 197 5.19 30.14 2.02
N GLY A 198 5.29 31.31 2.65
CA GLY A 198 4.16 32.23 2.82
C GLY A 198 3.56 32.68 1.49
N ALA A 199 4.37 32.99 0.48
CA ALA A 199 3.88 33.33 -0.85
C ALA A 199 3.02 32.22 -1.49
N ILE A 200 3.35 30.94 -1.25
CA ILE A 200 2.51 29.83 -1.74
C ILE A 200 1.22 29.74 -0.92
N ILE A 201 1.28 29.92 0.40
CA ILE A 201 0.09 29.92 1.27
C ILE A 201 -0.87 31.05 0.89
N GLU A 202 -0.37 32.28 0.69
CA GLU A 202 -1.15 33.42 0.22
C GLU A 202 -1.81 33.14 -1.14
N THR A 203 -1.10 32.46 -2.04
CA THR A 203 -1.67 32.03 -3.32
C THR A 203 -2.77 30.98 -3.13
N ALA A 204 -2.59 30.05 -2.19
CA ALA A 204 -3.61 29.07 -1.83
C ALA A 204 -4.86 29.74 -1.26
N ILE A 205 -4.71 30.73 -0.38
CA ILE A 205 -5.82 31.54 0.16
C ILE A 205 -6.54 32.27 -0.99
N ARG A 206 -5.80 32.94 -1.87
CA ARG A 206 -6.37 33.70 -3.00
C ARG A 206 -7.22 32.84 -3.93
N HIS A 207 -6.81 31.60 -4.18
CA HIS A 207 -7.51 30.67 -5.08
C HIS A 207 -8.39 29.64 -4.34
N ASP A 208 -8.59 29.82 -3.03
CA ASP A 208 -9.32 28.90 -2.14
C ASP A 208 -8.88 27.42 -2.25
N LYS A 209 -7.57 27.19 -2.39
CA LYS A 209 -7.01 25.84 -2.58
C LYS A 209 -6.53 25.24 -1.26
N PRO A 210 -6.80 23.94 -1.00
CA PRO A 210 -6.12 23.23 0.05
C PRO A 210 -4.63 23.07 -0.26
N VAL A 211 -3.83 22.89 0.80
CA VAL A 211 -2.39 22.66 0.76
C VAL A 211 -2.05 21.39 1.52
N ARG A 212 -1.24 20.53 0.90
CA ARG A 212 -0.53 19.48 1.63
C ARG A 212 0.86 19.96 2.01
N ILE A 213 1.13 20.07 3.31
CA ILE A 213 2.47 20.30 3.85
C ILE A 213 3.12 18.92 4.02
N GLY A 214 4.07 18.60 3.14
CA GLY A 214 4.67 17.28 3.04
C GLY A 214 6.17 17.29 3.35
N VAL A 215 6.51 16.98 4.59
CA VAL A 215 7.88 16.78 5.06
C VAL A 215 8.38 15.40 4.60
N ASN A 216 9.57 15.37 4.02
CA ASN A 216 10.29 14.15 3.71
C ASN A 216 11.65 14.19 4.42
N TRP A 217 12.10 13.07 4.97
CA TRP A 217 13.37 13.01 5.70
C TRP A 217 14.60 13.35 4.84
N GLY A 218 14.61 12.96 3.56
CA GLY A 218 15.70 13.24 2.62
C GLY A 218 15.84 14.72 2.26
N SER A 219 14.89 15.55 2.68
CA SER A 219 14.90 17.00 2.52
C SER A 219 14.50 17.68 3.83
N LEU A 220 14.89 17.09 4.96
CA LEU A 220 14.59 17.65 6.27
C LEU A 220 15.33 18.98 6.46
N ASP A 221 14.68 19.90 7.15
CA ASP A 221 15.30 21.15 7.58
C ASP A 221 16.51 20.87 8.49
N GLN A 222 17.69 21.16 7.96
CA GLN A 222 18.96 20.90 8.65
C GLN A 222 19.14 21.81 9.87
N GLU A 223 18.62 23.04 9.84
CA GLU A 223 18.75 23.98 10.95
C GLU A 223 17.92 23.51 12.15
N LEU A 224 16.69 23.05 11.88
CA LEU A 224 15.84 22.44 12.90
C LEU A 224 16.49 21.18 13.49
N LEU A 225 17.06 20.31 12.64
CA LEU A 225 17.71 19.09 13.09
C LEU A 225 18.93 19.41 13.97
N THR A 226 19.81 20.33 13.55
CA THR A 226 20.98 20.76 14.31
C THR A 226 20.56 21.33 15.67
N ARG A 227 19.58 22.24 15.70
CA ARG A 227 19.06 22.78 16.96
C ARG A 227 18.59 21.68 17.92
N LEU A 228 17.83 20.71 17.43
CA LEU A 228 17.34 19.61 18.26
C LEU A 228 18.44 18.65 18.70
N MET A 229 19.49 18.48 17.90
CA MET A 229 20.68 17.72 18.30
C MET A 229 21.47 18.42 19.40
N ASP A 230 21.67 19.74 19.29
CA ASP A 230 22.34 20.56 20.29
C ASP A 230 21.55 20.57 21.61
N GLU A 231 20.23 20.78 21.56
CA GLU A 231 19.35 20.69 22.74
C GLU A 231 19.36 19.30 23.40
N ASN A 232 19.47 18.23 22.60
CA ASN A 232 19.59 16.87 23.13
C ASN A 232 20.97 16.66 23.77
N GLN A 233 22.04 17.23 23.21
CA GLN A 233 23.37 17.20 23.78
C GLN A 233 23.46 17.96 25.11
N GLU A 234 22.89 19.16 25.20
CA GLU A 234 22.82 19.97 26.43
C GLU A 234 22.11 19.23 27.58
N LYS A 235 21.14 18.38 27.25
CA LYS A 235 20.40 17.54 28.21
C LYS A 235 21.11 16.22 28.55
N GLY A 236 22.33 15.98 28.05
CA GLY A 236 23.10 14.77 28.31
C GLY A 236 22.76 13.58 27.42
N PHE A 237 22.32 13.82 26.19
CA PHE A 237 21.94 12.81 25.19
C PHE A 237 20.84 11.82 25.65
N PRO A 238 19.70 12.29 26.20
CA PRO A 238 18.61 11.40 26.63
C PRO A 238 17.95 10.65 25.46
N LEU A 239 18.06 11.17 24.23
CA LEU A 239 17.51 10.55 23.02
C LEU A 239 18.62 10.10 22.08
N THR A 240 18.35 9.00 21.37
CA THR A 240 19.18 8.55 20.24
C THR A 240 19.03 9.51 19.04
N ALA A 241 20.03 9.54 18.15
CA ALA A 241 19.96 10.35 16.92
C ALA A 241 18.72 10.04 16.06
N GLN A 242 18.29 8.78 16.01
CA GLN A 242 17.08 8.38 15.29
C GLN A 242 15.81 8.97 15.92
N GLN A 243 15.73 9.02 17.26
CA GLN A 243 14.61 9.66 17.95
C GLN A 243 14.59 11.18 17.73
N VAL A 244 15.74 11.84 17.76
CA VAL A 244 15.85 13.27 17.44
C VAL A 244 15.42 13.55 16.00
N MET A 245 15.84 12.72 15.05
CA MET A 245 15.41 12.82 13.65
C MET A 245 13.88 12.69 13.50
N ARG A 246 13.26 11.71 14.18
CA ARG A 246 11.79 11.53 14.16
C ARG A 246 11.08 12.77 14.72
N GLU A 247 11.61 13.34 15.81
CA GLU A 247 11.07 14.56 16.40
C GLU A 247 11.21 15.75 15.46
N ALA A 248 12.37 15.93 14.82
CA ALA A 248 12.61 16.99 13.85
C ALA A 248 11.64 16.92 12.65
N ILE A 249 11.36 15.71 12.15
CA ILE A 249 10.38 15.48 11.08
C ILE A 249 8.97 15.91 11.53
N CYS A 250 8.57 15.53 12.75
CA CYS A 250 7.25 15.90 13.29
C CYS A 250 7.14 17.41 13.52
N GLN A 251 8.13 18.04 14.15
CA GLN A 251 8.15 19.48 14.39
C GLN A 251 8.15 20.26 13.09
N SER A 252 8.90 19.83 12.08
CA SER A 252 8.90 20.50 10.77
C SER A 252 7.50 20.56 10.16
N ALA A 253 6.71 19.49 10.29
CA ALA A 253 5.34 19.47 9.77
C ALA A 253 4.40 20.35 10.62
N LEU A 254 4.50 20.27 11.94
CA LEU A 254 3.63 21.01 12.87
C LEU A 254 3.88 22.52 12.82
N LEU A 255 5.13 22.96 12.92
CA LEU A 255 5.50 24.37 12.86
C LEU A 255 5.13 25.00 11.51
N SER A 256 5.27 24.25 10.41
CA SER A 256 4.83 24.72 9.09
C SER A 256 3.31 24.84 8.98
N ALA A 257 2.56 23.96 9.66
CA ALA A 257 1.10 24.04 9.71
C ALA A 257 0.64 25.24 10.53
N GLU A 258 1.24 25.44 11.70
CA GLU A 258 1.01 26.62 12.56
C GLU A 258 1.28 27.91 11.79
N LEU A 259 2.42 28.01 11.10
CA LEU A 259 2.75 29.17 10.27
C LEU A 259 1.70 29.40 9.15
N ALA A 260 1.23 28.34 8.49
CA ALA A 260 0.19 28.47 7.47
C ALA A 260 -1.14 29.00 8.04
N GLU A 261 -1.50 28.57 9.26
CA GLU A 261 -2.68 29.06 9.97
C GLU A 261 -2.52 30.51 10.45
N GLU A 262 -1.33 30.89 10.92
CA GLU A 262 -1.00 32.28 11.29
C GLU A 262 -1.09 33.23 10.10
N ILE A 263 -0.71 32.78 8.90
CA ILE A 263 -0.88 33.52 7.65
C ILE A 263 -2.36 33.63 7.24
N GLY A 264 -3.21 32.74 7.75
CA GLY A 264 -4.67 32.79 7.56
C GLY A 264 -5.26 31.64 6.74
N LEU A 265 -4.48 30.60 6.40
CA LEU A 265 -5.02 29.41 5.75
C LEU A 265 -5.73 28.55 6.81
N PRO A 266 -7.04 28.33 6.72
CA PRO A 266 -7.76 27.62 7.77
C PRO A 266 -7.39 26.13 7.80
N ARG A 267 -7.49 25.52 8.98
CA ARG A 267 -7.17 24.11 9.22
C ARG A 267 -7.85 23.14 8.26
N ASN A 268 -9.09 23.42 7.86
CA ASN A 268 -9.86 22.63 6.89
C ASN A 268 -9.37 22.78 5.42
N LYS A 269 -8.25 23.47 5.21
CA LYS A 269 -7.51 23.53 3.95
C LYS A 269 -6.11 22.91 4.08
N ILE A 270 -5.74 22.32 5.22
CA ILE A 270 -4.38 21.81 5.46
C ILE A 270 -4.38 20.29 5.65
N ILE A 271 -3.55 19.61 4.86
CA ILE A 271 -3.25 18.17 4.99
C ILE A 271 -1.78 18.02 5.34
N LEU A 272 -1.43 17.16 6.31
CA LEU A 272 -0.03 16.88 6.68
C LEU A 272 0.44 15.54 6.13
N SER A 273 1.73 15.47 5.81
CA SER A 273 2.45 14.21 5.62
C SER A 273 3.90 14.35 6.07
N ALA A 274 4.44 13.28 6.64
CA ALA A 274 5.80 13.21 7.15
C ALA A 274 6.41 11.85 6.77
N LYS A 275 6.98 11.76 5.56
CA LYS A 275 7.37 10.47 4.96
C LYS A 275 8.85 10.14 5.17
N VAL A 276 9.08 8.89 5.54
CA VAL A 276 10.39 8.22 5.65
C VAL A 276 10.37 6.94 4.80
N SER A 277 11.53 6.34 4.56
CA SER A 277 11.69 5.10 3.76
C SER A 277 11.84 3.83 4.61
N ASN A 278 12.06 3.97 5.93
CA ASN A 278 12.09 2.85 6.87
C ASN A 278 10.71 2.61 7.51
N VAL A 279 10.30 1.34 7.58
CA VAL A 279 8.98 0.92 8.10
C VAL A 279 8.77 1.34 9.56
N GLN A 280 9.75 1.08 10.43
CA GLN A 280 9.63 1.36 11.87
C GLN A 280 9.63 2.86 12.14
N ASP A 281 10.43 3.62 11.38
CA ASP A 281 10.42 5.07 11.46
C ASP A 281 9.07 5.65 11.00
N LEU A 282 8.46 5.10 9.94
CA LEU A 282 7.17 5.61 9.45
C LEU A 282 6.09 5.44 10.52
N ILE A 283 6.03 4.26 11.15
CA ILE A 283 5.09 3.96 12.22
C ILE A 283 5.29 4.95 13.37
N ALA A 284 6.53 5.14 13.83
CA ALA A 284 6.83 6.04 14.93
C ALA A 284 6.47 7.51 14.60
N VAL A 285 6.85 8.01 13.42
CA VAL A 285 6.60 9.38 12.99
C VAL A 285 5.10 9.67 12.92
N TYR A 286 4.30 8.79 12.30
CA TYR A 286 2.86 9.03 12.21
C TYR A 286 2.13 8.81 13.53
N ALA A 287 2.58 7.89 14.39
CA ALA A 287 2.06 7.78 15.74
C ALA A 287 2.29 9.09 16.53
N MET A 288 3.51 9.62 16.52
CA MET A 288 3.87 10.90 17.16
C MET A 288 3.08 12.08 16.58
N LEU A 289 3.01 12.19 15.25
CA LEU A 289 2.31 13.27 14.57
C LEU A 289 0.81 13.24 14.86
N SER A 290 0.21 12.04 14.83
CA SER A 290 -1.23 11.86 15.08
C SER A 290 -1.66 12.18 16.50
N ALA A 291 -0.76 12.01 17.48
CA ALA A 291 -1.01 12.34 18.88
C ALA A 291 -0.96 13.85 19.15
N ARG A 292 -0.34 14.63 18.26
CA ARG A 292 -0.08 16.07 18.42
C ARG A 292 -0.90 16.94 17.47
N SER A 293 -1.72 16.35 16.59
CA SER A 293 -2.44 17.08 15.56
C SER A 293 -3.74 16.41 15.14
N ASP A 294 -4.75 17.22 14.86
CA ASP A 294 -6.03 16.81 14.28
C ASP A 294 -6.15 17.13 12.78
N HIS A 295 -5.10 17.64 12.13
CA HIS A 295 -5.06 17.78 10.67
C HIS A 295 -5.30 16.43 9.97
N ALA A 296 -5.88 16.44 8.76
CA ALA A 296 -5.93 15.24 7.93
C ALA A 296 -4.52 14.75 7.56
N LEU A 297 -4.29 13.44 7.60
CA LEU A 297 -2.98 12.83 7.37
C LEU A 297 -2.94 12.04 6.06
N HIS A 298 -2.01 12.42 5.17
CA HIS A 298 -1.68 11.65 3.96
C HIS A 298 -0.57 10.65 4.26
N LEU A 299 -0.91 9.37 4.39
CA LEU A 299 0.03 8.30 4.66
C LEU A 299 0.74 7.81 3.40
N GLY A 300 1.94 7.26 3.60
CA GLY A 300 2.65 6.53 2.57
C GLY A 300 4.12 6.38 2.94
N LEU A 301 4.65 5.18 2.78
CA LEU A 301 6.10 4.95 2.79
C LEU A 301 6.69 5.58 1.53
N THR A 302 7.73 6.41 1.67
CA THR A 302 8.47 6.92 0.51
C THR A 302 9.50 5.90 0.06
N GLU A 303 9.85 5.89 -1.23
CA GLU A 303 10.91 5.02 -1.77
C GLU A 303 10.74 3.55 -1.36
N ALA A 304 9.50 3.04 -1.45
CA ALA A 304 9.19 1.68 -1.00
C ALA A 304 10.01 0.64 -1.78
N GLY A 305 10.39 0.94 -3.03
CA GLY A 305 11.18 0.09 -3.90
C GLY A 305 10.31 -0.61 -4.96
N MET A 306 10.92 -1.55 -5.68
CA MET A 306 10.28 -2.32 -6.74
C MET A 306 9.62 -3.61 -6.20
N GLY A 307 8.65 -4.11 -6.95
CA GLY A 307 8.07 -5.45 -6.79
C GLY A 307 7.63 -5.79 -5.36
N THR A 308 7.87 -7.04 -4.96
CA THR A 308 7.45 -7.59 -3.67
C THR A 308 7.94 -6.79 -2.47
N LYS A 309 9.18 -6.29 -2.50
CA LYS A 309 9.73 -5.51 -1.38
C LYS A 309 8.94 -4.23 -1.15
N GLY A 310 8.60 -3.51 -2.23
CA GLY A 310 7.82 -2.28 -2.13
C GLY A 310 6.40 -2.50 -1.61
N ILE A 311 5.76 -3.58 -2.07
CA ILE A 311 4.43 -3.98 -1.59
C ILE A 311 4.47 -4.34 -0.11
N VAL A 312 5.35 -5.27 0.30
CA VAL A 312 5.46 -5.75 1.68
C VAL A 312 5.78 -4.61 2.64
N ALA A 313 6.75 -3.75 2.32
CA ALA A 313 7.14 -2.64 3.18
C ALA A 313 5.99 -1.61 3.35
N SER A 314 5.27 -1.32 2.27
CA SER A 314 4.12 -0.41 2.31
C SER A 314 2.98 -0.99 3.14
N SER A 315 2.61 -2.26 2.91
CA SER A 315 1.54 -2.93 3.65
C SER A 315 1.87 -3.09 5.13
N ALA A 316 3.12 -3.46 5.47
CA ALA A 316 3.54 -3.62 6.86
C ALA A 316 3.50 -2.30 7.65
N SER A 317 3.90 -1.19 7.03
CA SER A 317 3.91 0.12 7.70
C SER A 317 2.53 0.75 7.79
N LEU A 318 1.76 0.77 6.69
CA LEU A 318 0.42 1.38 6.67
C LEU A 318 -0.61 0.53 7.41
N GLY A 319 -0.53 -0.80 7.33
CA GLY A 319 -1.47 -1.70 8.03
C GLY A 319 -1.46 -1.46 9.55
N ILE A 320 -0.28 -1.29 10.16
CA ILE A 320 -0.15 -0.99 11.58
C ILE A 320 -0.75 0.38 11.92
N LEU A 321 -0.47 1.41 11.13
CA LEU A 321 -1.00 2.76 11.36
C LEU A 321 -2.53 2.80 11.22
N MET A 322 -3.07 2.13 10.20
CA MET A 322 -4.51 2.07 9.99
C MET A 322 -5.23 1.25 11.05
N GLN A 323 -4.63 0.15 11.55
CA GLN A 323 -5.14 -0.58 12.71
C GLN A 323 -5.28 0.34 13.94
N GLN A 324 -4.43 1.37 14.04
CA GLN A 324 -4.48 2.38 15.09
C GLN A 324 -5.45 3.54 14.78
N GLY A 325 -6.20 3.47 13.67
CA GLY A 325 -7.11 4.51 13.22
C GLY A 325 -6.44 5.70 12.54
N ILE A 326 -5.13 5.62 12.25
CA ILE A 326 -4.33 6.72 11.70
C ILE A 326 -4.34 6.64 10.17
N GLY A 327 -4.61 7.77 9.52
CA GLY A 327 -4.57 7.94 8.07
C GLY A 327 -5.92 8.32 7.48
N ASP A 328 -5.91 9.36 6.64
CA ASP A 328 -7.12 9.92 6.01
C ASP A 328 -7.07 9.77 4.48
N THR A 329 -5.86 9.69 3.93
CA THR A 329 -5.61 9.34 2.53
C THR A 329 -4.28 8.63 2.41
N ILE A 330 -4.11 7.77 1.40
CA ILE A 330 -2.89 6.99 1.18
C ILE A 330 -2.34 7.13 -0.23
N ARG A 331 -1.03 6.97 -0.34
CA ARG A 331 -0.35 6.64 -1.59
C ARG A 331 0.70 5.56 -1.34
N ILE A 332 0.69 4.51 -2.15
CA ILE A 332 1.78 3.54 -2.21
C ILE A 332 2.84 4.06 -3.18
N SER A 333 4.12 4.15 -2.75
CA SER A 333 5.19 4.71 -3.58
C SER A 333 6.02 3.59 -4.22
N LEU A 334 5.42 2.86 -5.16
CA LEU A 334 6.13 1.81 -5.90
C LEU A 334 6.98 2.41 -7.01
N THR A 335 8.20 1.89 -7.13
CA THR A 335 9.00 2.06 -8.34
C THR A 335 8.46 1.04 -9.36
N PRO A 336 7.88 1.48 -10.50
CA PRO A 336 7.43 0.58 -11.54
C PRO A 336 8.64 -0.08 -12.21
N GLU A 337 8.44 -1.28 -12.76
CA GLU A 337 9.40 -1.89 -13.68
C GLU A 337 9.53 -1.02 -14.95
N PRO A 338 10.62 -1.13 -15.72
CA PRO A 338 10.74 -0.45 -17.01
C PRO A 338 9.57 -0.79 -17.94
N GLY A 339 8.83 0.22 -18.40
CA GLY A 339 7.60 0.02 -19.18
C GLY A 339 6.42 -0.57 -18.37
N GLY A 340 6.57 -0.68 -17.05
CA GLY A 340 5.57 -1.24 -16.15
C GLY A 340 4.36 -0.32 -15.94
N ASP A 341 3.26 -0.94 -15.54
CA ASP A 341 2.00 -0.26 -15.34
C ASP A 341 2.01 0.64 -14.09
N ARG A 342 1.82 1.95 -14.30
CA ARG A 342 1.75 2.95 -13.22
C ARG A 342 0.52 2.75 -12.32
N THR A 343 -0.56 2.12 -12.81
CA THR A 343 -1.77 1.85 -12.03
C THR A 343 -1.56 0.81 -10.94
N ARG A 344 -0.44 0.06 -10.95
CA ARG A 344 -0.13 -0.94 -9.92
C ARG A 344 -0.08 -0.35 -8.51
N GLU A 345 0.33 0.90 -8.34
CA GLU A 345 0.33 1.55 -7.02
C GLU A 345 -1.08 1.80 -6.48
N VAL A 346 -2.05 2.06 -7.37
CA VAL A 346 -3.47 2.22 -7.04
C VAL A 346 -4.06 0.88 -6.63
N GLN A 347 -3.79 -0.18 -7.40
CA GLN A 347 -4.26 -1.54 -7.11
C GLN A 347 -3.78 -1.99 -5.72
N VAL A 348 -2.50 -1.78 -5.40
CA VAL A 348 -1.95 -2.16 -4.07
C VAL A 348 -2.56 -1.32 -2.94
N ALA A 349 -2.85 -0.04 -3.18
CA ALA A 349 -3.55 0.80 -2.21
C ALA A 349 -4.97 0.29 -1.90
N GLN A 350 -5.72 -0.08 -2.94
CA GLN A 350 -7.07 -0.62 -2.83
C GLN A 350 -7.08 -1.98 -2.13
N GLU A 351 -6.19 -2.90 -2.54
CA GLU A 351 -6.04 -4.21 -1.92
C GLU A 351 -5.73 -4.07 -0.43
N LEU A 352 -4.80 -3.20 -0.03
CA LEU A 352 -4.48 -2.95 1.38
C LEU A 352 -5.71 -2.49 2.18
N LEU A 353 -6.46 -1.50 1.68
CA LEU A 353 -7.65 -1.00 2.35
C LEU A 353 -8.76 -2.06 2.41
N GLN A 354 -8.86 -2.91 1.39
CA GLN A 354 -9.87 -3.97 1.29
C GLN A 354 -9.59 -5.14 2.21
N VAL A 355 -8.37 -5.67 2.23
CA VAL A 355 -8.01 -6.80 3.11
C VAL A 355 -8.05 -6.42 4.59
N MET A 356 -7.83 -5.14 4.90
CA MET A 356 -7.96 -4.59 6.25
C MET A 356 -9.41 -4.22 6.61
N GLY A 357 -10.36 -4.32 5.67
CA GLY A 357 -11.78 -4.05 5.92
C GLY A 357 -12.16 -2.57 5.98
N PHE A 358 -11.31 -1.64 5.53
CA PHE A 358 -11.57 -0.19 5.58
C PHE A 358 -12.39 0.33 4.39
N ARG A 359 -12.31 -0.33 3.24
CA ARG A 359 -13.03 0.01 2.00
C ARG A 359 -13.30 -1.28 1.23
N GLN A 360 -14.28 -1.26 0.32
CA GLN A 360 -14.45 -2.32 -0.68
C GLN A 360 -14.39 -1.68 -2.07
N PHE A 361 -13.62 -2.28 -2.97
CA PHE A 361 -13.40 -1.77 -4.32
C PHE A 361 -13.76 -2.78 -5.39
N VAL A 362 -13.39 -4.06 -5.16
CA VAL A 362 -13.60 -5.17 -6.09
C VAL A 362 -14.04 -6.42 -5.31
N PRO A 363 -14.86 -7.29 -5.91
CA PRO A 363 -15.20 -8.58 -5.33
C PRO A 363 -13.98 -9.36 -4.86
N VAL A 364 -14.08 -9.99 -3.69
CA VAL A 364 -13.00 -10.80 -3.14
C VAL A 364 -13.08 -12.20 -3.73
N VAL A 365 -11.98 -12.67 -4.35
CA VAL A 365 -11.83 -14.06 -4.76
C VAL A 365 -11.03 -14.81 -3.71
N ALA A 366 -11.72 -15.60 -2.89
CA ALA A 366 -11.08 -16.53 -1.94
C ALA A 366 -10.62 -17.78 -2.70
N ALA A 367 -9.31 -18.01 -2.74
CA ALA A 367 -8.73 -19.18 -3.37
C ALA A 367 -7.76 -19.91 -2.44
N CYS A 368 -7.78 -21.24 -2.46
CA CYS A 368 -6.79 -22.02 -1.72
C CYS A 368 -5.40 -21.90 -2.38
N PRO A 369 -4.28 -22.07 -1.66
CA PRO A 369 -2.95 -22.02 -2.27
C PRO A 369 -2.69 -23.13 -3.31
N GLY A 370 -3.56 -24.15 -3.35
CA GLY A 370 -3.30 -25.41 -4.04
C GLY A 370 -2.35 -26.32 -3.24
N CYS A 371 -2.47 -27.62 -3.43
CA CYS A 371 -1.57 -28.62 -2.85
C CYS A 371 -1.60 -29.90 -3.70
N GLY A 372 -0.87 -30.95 -3.31
CA GLY A 372 -0.84 -32.23 -4.04
C GLY A 372 -2.19 -32.95 -4.17
N ARG A 373 -3.26 -32.40 -3.58
CA ARG A 373 -4.64 -32.88 -3.70
C ARG A 373 -5.39 -32.28 -4.89
N THR A 374 -4.84 -31.32 -5.63
CA THR A 374 -5.47 -30.75 -6.82
C THR A 374 -4.52 -30.86 -8.01
N THR A 375 -5.07 -30.99 -9.21
CA THR A 375 -4.31 -30.68 -10.43
C THR A 375 -4.01 -29.18 -10.42
N SER A 376 -2.73 -28.82 -10.39
CA SER A 376 -2.31 -27.45 -10.09
C SER A 376 -2.74 -26.46 -11.19
N THR A 377 -2.68 -26.85 -12.46
CA THR A 377 -2.90 -25.93 -13.59
C THR A 377 -4.36 -25.52 -13.76
N VAL A 378 -5.31 -26.45 -13.83
CA VAL A 378 -6.74 -26.14 -14.04
C VAL A 378 -7.30 -25.25 -12.93
N PHE A 379 -6.94 -25.55 -11.67
CA PHE A 379 -7.33 -24.73 -10.53
C PHE A 379 -6.75 -23.32 -10.61
N GLN A 380 -5.45 -23.20 -10.90
CA GLN A 380 -4.76 -21.91 -10.99
C GLN A 380 -5.30 -21.06 -12.13
N GLU A 381 -5.52 -21.66 -13.30
CA GLU A 381 -6.09 -20.99 -14.48
C GLU A 381 -7.52 -20.49 -14.21
N LEU A 382 -8.38 -21.30 -13.57
CA LEU A 382 -9.72 -20.87 -13.20
C LEU A 382 -9.71 -19.70 -12.21
N ALA A 383 -8.92 -19.81 -11.14
CA ALA A 383 -8.84 -18.76 -10.13
C ALA A 383 -8.32 -17.44 -10.73
N GLN A 384 -7.29 -17.52 -11.56
CA GLN A 384 -6.71 -16.37 -12.26
C GLN A 384 -7.74 -15.73 -13.21
N LYS A 385 -8.42 -16.55 -14.01
CA LYS A 385 -9.40 -16.07 -14.99
C LYS A 385 -10.59 -15.35 -14.34
N ILE A 386 -11.16 -15.94 -13.28
CA ILE A 386 -12.24 -15.30 -12.50
C ILE A 386 -11.77 -13.96 -11.91
N GLN A 387 -10.56 -13.92 -11.34
CA GLN A 387 -10.02 -12.69 -10.77
C GLN A 387 -9.81 -11.59 -11.83
N ASP A 388 -9.30 -11.96 -13.01
CA ASP A 388 -9.05 -11.03 -14.11
C ASP A 388 -10.37 -10.53 -14.72
N ASP A 389 -11.35 -11.42 -14.90
CA ASP A 389 -12.67 -11.07 -15.42
C ASP A 389 -13.41 -10.11 -14.48
N ILE A 390 -13.34 -10.34 -13.16
CA ILE A 390 -13.87 -9.39 -12.17
C ILE A 390 -13.20 -8.04 -12.37
N ARG A 391 -11.87 -7.96 -12.31
CA ARG A 391 -11.14 -6.69 -12.42
C ARG A 391 -11.43 -5.94 -13.71
N LYS A 392 -11.51 -6.64 -14.84
CA LYS A 392 -11.80 -6.07 -16.15
C LYS A 392 -13.20 -5.47 -16.22
N ASN A 393 -14.18 -6.12 -15.62
CA ASN A 393 -15.58 -5.71 -15.70
C ASN A 393 -16.00 -4.74 -14.59
N MET A 394 -15.27 -4.67 -13.47
CA MET A 394 -15.59 -3.80 -12.34
C MET A 394 -15.88 -2.34 -12.67
N PRO A 395 -15.17 -1.67 -13.61
CA PRO A 395 -15.51 -0.30 -14.01
C PRO A 395 -16.94 -0.16 -14.53
N VAL A 396 -17.42 -1.15 -15.29
CA VAL A 396 -18.79 -1.18 -15.83
C VAL A 396 -19.78 -1.65 -14.78
N TRP A 397 -19.42 -2.69 -14.03
CA TRP A 397 -20.28 -3.28 -13.01
C TRP A 397 -20.57 -2.34 -11.85
N ARG A 398 -19.63 -1.47 -11.46
CA ARG A 398 -19.87 -0.51 -10.38
C ARG A 398 -21.02 0.45 -10.69
N GLU A 399 -21.17 0.85 -11.96
CA GLU A 399 -22.26 1.71 -12.40
C GLU A 399 -23.56 0.92 -12.61
N LYS A 400 -23.47 -0.27 -13.22
CA LYS A 400 -24.64 -1.09 -13.55
C LYS A 400 -25.24 -1.81 -12.33
N TYR A 401 -24.41 -2.21 -11.37
CA TYR A 401 -24.75 -3.09 -10.26
C TYR A 401 -24.27 -2.48 -8.92
N PRO A 402 -25.03 -1.55 -8.33
CA PRO A 402 -24.67 -0.95 -7.05
C PRO A 402 -24.46 -2.00 -5.96
N GLY A 403 -23.30 -1.96 -5.28
CA GLY A 403 -22.95 -2.90 -4.20
C GLY A 403 -22.28 -4.19 -4.67
N VAL A 404 -22.03 -4.37 -5.98
CA VAL A 404 -21.32 -5.55 -6.51
C VAL A 404 -19.91 -5.70 -5.94
N GLU A 405 -19.27 -4.62 -5.50
CA GLU A 405 -17.97 -4.65 -4.81
C GLU A 405 -17.96 -5.48 -3.52
N ALA A 406 -19.13 -5.73 -2.92
CA ALA A 406 -19.28 -6.58 -1.73
C ALA A 406 -19.33 -8.08 -2.05
N LEU A 407 -19.42 -8.46 -3.33
CA LEU A 407 -19.49 -9.86 -3.76
C LEU A 407 -18.25 -10.65 -3.30
N LYS A 408 -18.49 -11.86 -2.79
CA LYS A 408 -17.46 -12.82 -2.42
C LYS A 408 -17.58 -14.05 -3.29
N VAL A 409 -16.50 -14.37 -4.00
CA VAL A 409 -16.40 -15.55 -4.85
C VAL A 409 -15.38 -16.50 -4.24
N ALA A 410 -15.67 -17.80 -4.17
CA ALA A 410 -14.71 -18.82 -3.74
C ALA A 410 -14.33 -19.77 -4.87
N VAL A 411 -13.03 -20.01 -5.05
CA VAL A 411 -12.50 -21.00 -6.01
C VAL A 411 -11.56 -21.93 -5.26
N MET A 412 -11.99 -23.17 -5.05
CA MET A 412 -11.30 -24.12 -4.17
C MET A 412 -10.84 -25.35 -4.94
N GLY A 413 -9.59 -25.77 -4.73
CA GLY A 413 -8.96 -26.85 -5.52
C GLY A 413 -9.33 -28.28 -5.11
N CYS A 414 -9.94 -28.50 -3.94
CA CYS A 414 -10.33 -29.85 -3.50
C CYS A 414 -11.46 -29.83 -2.47
N ILE A 415 -12.03 -30.99 -2.17
CA ILE A 415 -13.17 -31.14 -1.26
C ILE A 415 -12.88 -30.91 0.23
N VAL A 416 -11.60 -30.87 0.63
CA VAL A 416 -11.22 -30.79 2.06
C VAL A 416 -11.74 -29.50 2.70
N ASN A 417 -11.36 -28.35 2.13
CA ASN A 417 -11.85 -27.04 2.56
C ASN A 417 -12.86 -26.45 1.58
N GLY A 418 -12.99 -27.03 0.37
CA GLY A 418 -13.76 -26.44 -0.71
C GLY A 418 -15.23 -26.16 -0.39
N PRO A 419 -16.00 -27.14 0.10
CA PRO A 419 -17.39 -26.95 0.50
C PRO A 419 -17.59 -25.96 1.65
N GLY A 420 -16.66 -25.90 2.61
CA GLY A 420 -16.75 -24.98 3.74
C GLY A 420 -16.59 -23.53 3.28
N GLU A 421 -15.47 -23.24 2.62
CA GLU A 421 -15.17 -21.90 2.12
C GLU A 421 -16.19 -21.43 1.08
N SER A 422 -16.65 -22.33 0.20
CA SER A 422 -17.66 -21.98 -0.82
C SER A 422 -19.03 -21.63 -0.22
N LYS A 423 -19.35 -22.12 0.99
CA LYS A 423 -20.58 -21.74 1.69
C LYS A 423 -20.47 -20.41 2.43
N HIS A 424 -19.24 -19.97 2.73
CA HIS A 424 -18.97 -18.66 3.34
C HIS A 424 -18.90 -17.54 2.30
N ALA A 425 -18.75 -17.89 1.03
CA ALA A 425 -18.87 -16.98 -0.11
C ALA A 425 -20.32 -16.86 -0.60
N ASP A 426 -20.61 -15.81 -1.37
CA ASP A 426 -21.90 -15.61 -2.03
C ASP A 426 -22.10 -16.65 -3.14
N ILE A 427 -21.04 -16.91 -3.90
CA ILE A 427 -20.96 -17.98 -4.88
C ILE A 427 -19.59 -18.65 -4.81
N GLY A 428 -19.54 -19.98 -4.88
CA GLY A 428 -18.28 -20.70 -4.79
C GLY A 428 -18.28 -22.05 -5.49
N ILE A 429 -17.12 -22.45 -6.00
CA ILE A 429 -16.88 -23.73 -6.64
C ILE A 429 -15.82 -24.53 -5.89
N SER A 430 -16.09 -25.82 -5.65
CA SER A 430 -15.11 -26.78 -5.15
C SER A 430 -14.74 -27.72 -6.28
N LEU A 431 -13.53 -27.60 -6.80
CA LEU A 431 -12.99 -28.49 -7.83
C LEU A 431 -12.71 -29.89 -7.26
N PRO A 432 -12.73 -30.92 -8.12
CA PRO A 432 -12.40 -32.27 -7.71
C PRO A 432 -10.90 -32.41 -7.43
N GLY A 433 -10.58 -33.09 -6.34
CA GLY A 433 -9.20 -33.42 -6.02
C GLY A 433 -8.61 -34.56 -6.86
N THR A 434 -7.31 -34.81 -6.70
CA THR A 434 -6.61 -35.94 -7.31
C THR A 434 -7.23 -37.26 -6.84
N GLY A 435 -7.71 -38.08 -7.79
CA GLY A 435 -8.36 -39.36 -7.50
C GLY A 435 -9.85 -39.26 -7.15
N GLU A 436 -10.44 -38.07 -7.24
CA GLU A 436 -11.88 -37.86 -7.06
C GLU A 436 -12.62 -37.92 -8.41
N LEU A 437 -13.94 -38.15 -8.35
CA LEU A 437 -14.79 -38.07 -9.53
C LEU A 437 -14.75 -36.65 -10.11
N PRO A 438 -14.73 -36.47 -11.45
CA PRO A 438 -14.64 -35.16 -12.11
C PRO A 438 -15.97 -34.40 -12.00
N ALA A 439 -16.26 -33.93 -10.79
CA ALA A 439 -17.50 -33.27 -10.41
C ALA A 439 -17.18 -32.10 -9.48
N ALA A 440 -17.54 -30.89 -9.88
CA ALA A 440 -17.28 -29.68 -9.12
C ALA A 440 -18.59 -29.13 -8.54
N PRO A 441 -18.93 -29.40 -7.26
CA PRO A 441 -20.11 -28.81 -6.64
C PRO A 441 -19.97 -27.28 -6.55
N VAL A 442 -21.05 -26.60 -6.92
CA VAL A 442 -21.20 -25.14 -6.82
C VAL A 442 -22.16 -24.82 -5.70
N TYR A 443 -21.78 -23.84 -4.88
CA TYR A 443 -22.54 -23.32 -3.76
C TYR A 443 -22.96 -21.88 -4.06
N ILE A 444 -24.19 -21.56 -3.73
CA ILE A 444 -24.77 -20.21 -3.85
C ILE A 444 -25.49 -19.92 -2.54
N ASP A 445 -25.23 -18.77 -1.94
CA ASP A 445 -25.82 -18.31 -0.67
C ASP A 445 -25.77 -19.39 0.44
N GLY A 446 -24.60 -20.04 0.58
CA GLY A 446 -24.37 -21.06 1.61
C GLY A 446 -24.99 -22.44 1.34
N LYS A 447 -25.67 -22.65 0.20
CA LYS A 447 -26.34 -23.91 -0.15
C LYS A 447 -25.73 -24.52 -1.41
N LYS A 448 -25.66 -25.85 -1.47
CA LYS A 448 -25.26 -26.54 -2.70
C LYS A 448 -26.35 -26.33 -3.75
N ALA A 449 -26.01 -25.63 -4.83
CA ALA A 449 -26.95 -25.31 -5.90
C ALA A 449 -26.92 -26.37 -7.01
N MET A 450 -25.72 -26.76 -7.45
CA MET A 450 -25.55 -27.69 -8.57
C MET A 450 -24.18 -28.39 -8.53
N THR A 451 -23.86 -29.14 -9.59
CA THR A 451 -22.57 -29.82 -9.74
C THR A 451 -22.18 -29.81 -11.21
N LEU A 452 -21.08 -29.11 -11.52
CA LEU A 452 -20.55 -28.99 -12.88
C LEU A 452 -19.68 -30.20 -13.21
N ARG A 453 -19.68 -30.62 -14.48
CA ARG A 453 -18.97 -31.79 -14.99
C ARG A 453 -18.47 -31.53 -16.40
N GLY A 454 -17.38 -32.21 -16.79
CA GLY A 454 -16.83 -32.12 -18.15
C GLY A 454 -15.66 -31.14 -18.26
N ALA A 455 -15.27 -30.83 -19.51
CA ALA A 455 -14.06 -30.05 -19.79
C ALA A 455 -14.25 -28.53 -19.61
N ASN A 456 -15.49 -28.02 -19.65
CA ASN A 456 -15.81 -26.59 -19.64
C ASN A 456 -16.28 -26.05 -18.27
N ILE A 457 -15.83 -26.64 -17.16
CA ILE A 457 -16.22 -26.21 -15.81
C ILE A 457 -15.93 -24.71 -15.58
N ALA A 458 -14.81 -24.22 -16.14
CA ALA A 458 -14.42 -22.82 -16.01
C ALA A 458 -15.44 -21.85 -16.65
N GLY A 459 -15.76 -22.07 -17.93
CA GLY A 459 -16.72 -21.22 -18.63
C GLY A 459 -18.14 -21.33 -18.07
N GLU A 460 -18.54 -22.52 -17.62
CA GLU A 460 -19.83 -22.71 -16.94
C GLU A 460 -19.89 -21.95 -15.61
N PHE A 461 -18.82 -21.97 -14.81
CA PHE A 461 -18.77 -21.22 -13.56
C PHE A 461 -18.73 -19.70 -13.78
N GLU A 462 -18.00 -19.22 -14.78
CA GLU A 462 -18.01 -17.80 -15.17
C GLU A 462 -19.41 -17.31 -15.52
N ALA A 463 -20.15 -18.09 -16.32
CA ALA A 463 -21.54 -17.78 -16.66
C ALA A 463 -22.42 -17.74 -15.41
N LEU A 464 -22.23 -18.67 -14.46
CA LEU A 464 -22.96 -18.66 -13.19
C LEU A 464 -22.64 -17.45 -12.33
N VAL A 465 -21.39 -16.99 -12.28
CA VAL A 465 -21.00 -15.76 -11.56
C VAL A 465 -21.67 -14.55 -12.20
N ALA A 466 -21.64 -14.43 -13.53
CA ALA A 466 -22.30 -13.34 -14.24
C ALA A 466 -23.83 -13.34 -14.02
N ASP A 467 -24.46 -14.52 -14.11
CA ASP A 467 -25.89 -14.69 -13.84
C ASP A 467 -26.25 -14.35 -12.40
N TYR A 468 -25.40 -14.72 -11.43
CA TYR A 468 -25.59 -14.39 -10.03
C TYR A 468 -25.52 -12.88 -9.81
N ILE A 469 -24.56 -12.20 -10.43
CA ILE A 469 -24.43 -10.74 -10.36
C ILE A 469 -25.69 -10.07 -10.93
N GLU A 470 -26.13 -10.48 -12.12
CA GLU A 470 -27.33 -9.91 -12.75
C GLU A 470 -28.58 -10.13 -11.87
N LYS A 471 -28.78 -11.34 -11.33
CA LYS A 471 -29.94 -11.63 -10.47
C LYS A 471 -29.91 -10.89 -9.14
N ARG A 472 -28.74 -10.81 -8.50
CA ARG A 472 -28.61 -10.25 -7.15
C ARG A 472 -28.56 -8.72 -7.17
N PHE A 473 -27.78 -8.15 -8.08
CA PHE A 473 -27.49 -6.73 -8.10
C PHE A 473 -28.16 -5.98 -9.27
N GLY A 474 -28.60 -6.68 -10.33
CA GLY A 474 -29.32 -6.08 -11.45
C GLY A 474 -30.79 -5.74 -11.15
N ALA A 475 -31.42 -6.44 -10.20
CA ALA A 475 -32.82 -6.20 -9.82
C ALA A 475 -33.06 -4.80 -9.18
N GLY A 476 -32.01 -4.10 -8.76
CA GLY A 476 -32.11 -2.75 -8.19
C GLY A 476 -32.52 -1.67 -9.20
N GLN A 477 -32.39 -1.90 -10.51
CA GLN A 477 -32.87 -0.97 -11.54
C GLN A 477 -34.38 -1.10 -11.81
N ALA A 478 -34.96 -2.29 -11.63
CA ALA A 478 -36.38 -2.53 -11.93
C ALA A 478 -37.36 -1.95 -10.88
N ALA A 479 -36.86 -1.47 -9.73
CA ALA A 479 -37.67 -0.85 -8.68
C ALA A 479 -37.54 0.68 -8.62
N ALA A 480 -36.74 1.28 -9.51
CA ALA A 480 -36.47 2.72 -9.57
C ALA A 480 -36.95 3.39 -10.88
N GLU A 481 -37.55 2.63 -11.80
CA GLU A 481 -38.45 3.10 -12.87
C GLU A 481 -39.91 2.86 -12.47
#